data_AF-A0A3A8YML1-F1
#
_entry.id   AF-A0A3A8YML1-F1
#
_cell.length_a   1.000
_cell.length_b   1.000
_cell.length_c   1.000
_cell.angle_alpha   90.00
_cell.angle_beta   90.00
_cell.angle_gamma   90.00
#
_symmetry.space_group_name_H-M   'P 1'
#
loop_
_entity.id
_entity.type
_entity.pdbx_description
1 polymer ?
#
loop_
_entity_poly.entity_id
_entity_poly.type
_entity_poly.pdbx_seq_one_letter_code
_entity_poly.pdbx_strand_id
1 'polypeptide(L)'
;MVKEVKWTKYLWLSLLSFGAFMLELLSIFAIEVIILHVDIQNYTMQQRSIHCIIMVFMWAFFIGVLLLFSRKHYHFPERGSKRDKISSKSWIVTLACFIGCKIMTFIDWHTLKIVGEAQGKTVFQFCAQYLYYIFEVLLVLLIIIYGQKAIETLLKKESKVPFGGIILAMTWGAIHFVSRGVGLEIWNGISTMIFSVLSGVMYLRLNRQCLYSYLFIAMGYLL
;
A
#
# COMPACT_ATOMS: atom_id res chain seq x y z
N MET A 1 -29.20 -19.58 -4.01
CA MET A 1 -28.54 -19.34 -2.70
C MET A 1 -27.06 -19.08 -2.96
N VAL A 2 -26.61 -17.82 -2.92
CA VAL A 2 -25.18 -17.50 -3.13
C VAL A 2 -24.42 -18.03 -1.91
N LYS A 3 -23.49 -18.96 -2.13
CA LYS A 3 -22.68 -19.54 -1.06
C LYS A 3 -21.83 -18.44 -0.44
N GLU A 4 -21.94 -18.23 0.87
CA GLU A 4 -21.13 -17.23 1.57
C GLU A 4 -19.63 -17.49 1.35
N VAL A 5 -18.90 -16.43 0.97
CA VAL A 5 -17.45 -16.51 0.76
C VAL A 5 -16.76 -16.64 2.12
N LYS A 6 -15.97 -17.70 2.29
CA LYS A 6 -15.22 -17.92 3.54
C LYS A 6 -14.19 -16.81 3.78
N TRP A 7 -14.03 -16.41 5.04
CA TRP A 7 -13.07 -15.39 5.47
C TRP A 7 -11.64 -15.63 4.99
N THR A 8 -11.22 -16.90 4.93
CA THR A 8 -9.87 -17.29 4.48
C THR A 8 -9.59 -16.86 3.05
N LYS A 9 -10.59 -16.76 2.18
CA LYS A 9 -10.42 -16.29 0.80
C LYS A 9 -10.01 -14.82 0.76
N TYR A 10 -10.59 -13.99 1.61
CA TYR A 10 -10.18 -12.58 1.75
C TYR A 10 -8.80 -12.45 2.39
N LEU A 11 -8.49 -13.28 3.40
CA LEU A 11 -7.14 -13.27 3.98
C LEU A 11 -6.10 -13.62 2.92
N TRP A 12 -6.35 -14.63 2.09
CA TRP A 12 -5.47 -14.98 0.96
C TRP A 12 -5.29 -13.82 -0.02
N LEU A 13 -6.35 -13.08 -0.38
CA LEU A 13 -6.20 -11.91 -1.25
C LEU A 13 -5.36 -10.80 -0.59
N SER A 14 -5.49 -10.60 0.73
CA SER A 14 -4.64 -9.67 1.49
C SER A 14 -3.17 -10.10 1.46
N LEU A 15 -2.89 -11.37 1.77
CA LEU A 15 -1.53 -11.92 1.75
C LEU A 15 -0.93 -11.98 0.34
N LEU A 16 -1.73 -12.24 -0.69
CA LEU A 16 -1.29 -12.16 -2.09
C LEU A 16 -0.96 -10.72 -2.49
N SER A 17 -1.71 -9.74 -2.00
CA SER A 17 -1.39 -8.31 -2.21
C SER A 17 -0.06 -7.93 -1.56
N PHE A 18 0.26 -8.49 -0.38
CA PHE A 18 1.59 -8.38 0.21
C PHE A 18 2.66 -9.13 -0.59
N GLY A 19 2.35 -10.35 -1.05
CA GLY A 19 3.25 -11.13 -1.90
C GLY A 19 3.61 -10.42 -3.22
N ALA A 20 2.76 -9.53 -3.72
CA ALA A 20 3.03 -8.75 -4.92
C ALA A 20 4.23 -7.80 -4.77
N PHE A 21 4.58 -7.36 -3.56
CA PHE A 21 5.82 -6.62 -3.33
C PHE A 21 7.06 -7.45 -3.66
N MET A 22 6.99 -8.78 -3.48
CA MET A 22 8.10 -9.68 -3.82
C MET A 22 8.31 -9.82 -5.34
N LEU A 23 7.40 -9.31 -6.17
CA LEU A 23 7.64 -9.17 -7.61
C LEU A 23 8.82 -8.23 -7.91
N GLU A 24 9.16 -7.34 -6.97
CA GLU A 24 10.35 -6.49 -7.08
C GLU A 24 11.63 -7.33 -7.12
N LEU A 25 11.72 -8.35 -6.25
CA LEU A 25 12.84 -9.31 -6.25
C LEU A 25 12.88 -10.09 -7.56
N LEU A 26 11.73 -10.50 -8.10
CA LEU A 26 11.66 -11.16 -9.41
C LEU A 26 12.13 -10.22 -10.53
N SER A 27 11.75 -8.95 -10.48
CA SER A 27 12.18 -7.97 -11.47
C SER A 27 13.68 -7.77 -11.44
N ILE A 28 14.22 -7.49 -10.25
CA ILE A 28 15.64 -7.25 -10.03
C ILE A 28 16.49 -8.46 -10.43
N PHE A 29 16.18 -9.66 -9.92
CA PHE A 29 17.06 -10.81 -10.05
C PHE A 29 16.84 -11.66 -11.31
N ALA A 30 15.75 -11.45 -12.05
CA ALA A 30 15.48 -12.20 -13.27
C ALA A 30 15.26 -11.28 -14.48
N ILE A 31 14.23 -10.44 -14.44
CA ILE A 31 13.80 -9.66 -15.61
C ILE A 31 14.88 -8.66 -16.03
N GLU A 32 15.38 -7.87 -15.08
CA GLU A 32 16.31 -6.78 -15.36
C GLU A 32 17.75 -7.25 -15.53
N VAL A 33 18.15 -8.35 -14.90
CA VAL A 33 19.43 -9.00 -15.23
C VAL A 33 19.45 -9.44 -16.70
N ILE A 34 18.34 -10.01 -17.21
CA ILE A 34 18.25 -10.44 -18.61
C ILE A 34 18.16 -9.25 -19.58
N ILE A 35 17.42 -8.19 -19.21
CA ILE A 35 17.17 -7.05 -20.11
C ILE A 35 18.30 -6.01 -20.04
N LEU A 36 18.66 -5.59 -18.83
CA LEU A 36 19.60 -4.50 -18.58
C LEU A 36 21.04 -4.99 -18.41
N HIS A 37 21.28 -6.28 -18.17
CA HIS A 37 22.61 -6.87 -18.00
C HIS A 37 23.43 -6.22 -16.87
N VAL A 38 22.77 -5.72 -15.83
CA VAL A 38 23.39 -5.02 -14.70
C VAL A 38 22.79 -5.51 -13.38
N ASP A 39 23.63 -5.62 -12.35
CA ASP A 39 23.21 -5.90 -10.97
C ASP A 39 22.62 -4.67 -10.29
N ILE A 40 21.64 -4.85 -9.40
CA ILE A 40 20.96 -3.75 -8.67
C ILE A 40 21.92 -2.78 -7.97
N GLN A 41 23.05 -3.27 -7.47
CA GLN A 41 24.05 -2.44 -6.79
C GLN A 41 24.67 -1.40 -7.73
N ASN A 42 24.68 -1.68 -9.03
CA ASN A 42 25.34 -0.88 -10.06
C ASN A 42 24.36 -0.05 -10.91
N TYR A 43 23.10 0.07 -10.49
CA TYR A 43 22.12 0.83 -11.27
C TYR A 43 22.49 2.31 -11.34
N THR A 44 22.63 2.79 -12.56
CA THR A 44 22.58 4.23 -12.86
C THR A 44 21.23 4.81 -12.47
N MET A 45 21.16 6.12 -12.27
CA MET A 45 19.90 6.79 -11.94
C MET A 45 18.81 6.56 -13.00
N GLN A 46 19.18 6.46 -14.28
CA GLN A 46 18.25 6.18 -15.37
C GLN A 46 17.72 4.73 -15.30
N GLN A 47 18.58 3.75 -15.02
CA GLN A 47 18.16 2.36 -14.84
C GLN A 47 17.21 2.20 -13.64
N ARG A 48 17.43 2.93 -12.54
CA ARG A 48 16.47 2.98 -11.41
C ARG A 48 15.10 3.50 -11.84
N SER A 49 15.05 4.51 -12.71
CA SER A 49 13.77 5.00 -13.26
C SER A 49 13.12 3.97 -14.17
N ILE A 50 13.88 3.26 -15.00
CA ILE A 50 13.37 2.16 -15.83
C ILE A 50 12.79 1.03 -14.96
N HIS A 51 13.49 0.65 -13.90
CA HIS A 51 13.01 -0.28 -12.88
C HIS A 51 11.66 0.14 -12.30
N CYS A 52 11.53 1.41 -11.87
CA CYS A 52 10.26 1.95 -11.39
C CYS A 52 9.13 1.76 -12.41
N ILE A 53 9.39 1.98 -13.70
CA ILE A 53 8.41 1.78 -14.77
C ILE A 53 8.05 0.30 -14.96
N ILE A 54 9.04 -0.60 -14.94
CA ILE A 54 8.79 -2.05 -15.02
C ILE A 54 7.87 -2.50 -13.87
N MET A 55 8.19 -2.07 -12.65
CA MET A 55 7.41 -2.40 -11.46
C MET A 55 5.98 -1.85 -11.51
N VAL A 56 5.80 -0.63 -12.03
CA VAL A 56 4.47 -0.07 -12.29
C VAL A 56 3.64 -1.00 -13.18
N PHE A 57 4.21 -1.51 -14.29
CA PHE A 57 3.49 -2.43 -15.17
C PHE A 57 3.17 -3.77 -14.49
N MET A 58 4.12 -4.35 -13.77
CA MET A 58 3.93 -5.61 -13.06
C MET A 58 2.83 -5.50 -11.99
N TRP A 59 2.88 -4.45 -11.18
CA TRP A 59 1.88 -4.21 -10.14
C TRP A 59 0.53 -3.80 -10.72
N ALA A 60 0.48 -2.98 -11.76
CA ALA A 60 -0.77 -2.63 -12.45
C ALA A 60 -1.47 -3.89 -12.98
N PHE A 61 -0.71 -4.78 -13.62
CA PHE A 61 -1.23 -6.06 -14.10
C PHE A 61 -1.75 -6.92 -12.96
N PHE A 62 -0.94 -7.12 -11.90
CA PHE A 62 -1.33 -7.92 -10.74
C PHE A 62 -2.60 -7.37 -10.06
N ILE A 63 -2.63 -6.06 -9.77
CA ILE A 63 -3.77 -5.36 -9.17
C ILE A 63 -5.01 -5.53 -10.04
N GLY A 64 -4.88 -5.34 -11.36
CA GLY A 64 -5.96 -5.52 -12.32
C GLY A 64 -6.54 -6.93 -12.26
N VAL A 65 -5.70 -7.96 -12.34
CA VAL A 65 -6.11 -9.37 -12.26
C VAL A 65 -6.76 -9.68 -10.92
N LEU A 66 -6.17 -9.25 -9.81
CA LEU A 66 -6.68 -9.50 -8.46
C LEU A 66 -8.08 -8.90 -8.27
N LEU A 67 -8.26 -7.63 -8.69
CA LEU A 67 -9.54 -6.93 -8.60
C LEU A 67 -10.59 -7.52 -9.52
N LEU A 68 -10.23 -7.90 -10.75
CA LEU A 68 -11.15 -8.58 -11.67
C LEU A 68 -11.60 -9.93 -11.09
N PHE A 69 -10.65 -10.72 -10.58
CA PHE A 69 -10.92 -12.00 -9.93
C PHE A 69 -11.82 -11.84 -8.71
N SER A 70 -11.45 -10.97 -7.77
CA SER A 70 -12.21 -10.80 -6.52
C SER A 70 -13.61 -10.25 -6.76
N ARG A 71 -13.78 -9.35 -7.74
CA ARG A 71 -15.11 -8.83 -8.10
C ARG A 71 -15.96 -9.90 -8.77
N LYS A 72 -15.38 -10.67 -9.70
CA LYS A 72 -16.11 -11.74 -10.41
C LYS A 72 -16.55 -12.86 -9.47
N HIS A 73 -15.68 -13.27 -8.54
CA HIS A 73 -15.93 -14.45 -7.70
C HIS A 73 -16.49 -14.10 -6.32
N TYR A 74 -16.13 -12.96 -5.75
CA TYR A 74 -16.49 -12.57 -4.37
C TYR A 74 -17.34 -11.29 -4.30
N HIS A 75 -17.62 -10.62 -5.42
CA HIS A 75 -18.39 -9.37 -5.49
C HIS A 75 -17.81 -8.25 -4.60
N PHE A 76 -16.49 -8.29 -4.35
CA PHE A 76 -15.78 -7.37 -3.46
C PHE A 76 -14.43 -6.95 -4.07
N PRO A 77 -13.95 -5.71 -3.86
CA PRO A 77 -14.64 -4.59 -3.22
C PRO A 77 -15.85 -4.13 -4.05
N GLU A 78 -16.94 -3.80 -3.34
CA GLU A 78 -18.19 -3.36 -3.97
C GLU A 78 -17.97 -2.09 -4.82
N ARG A 79 -18.56 -2.07 -6.02
CA ARG A 79 -18.52 -0.92 -6.91
C ARG A 79 -19.53 0.11 -6.41
N GLY A 80 -19.04 1.26 -5.93
CA GLY A 80 -19.82 2.48 -5.67
C GLY A 80 -21.27 2.27 -5.28
N SER A 81 -21.53 1.85 -4.05
CA SER A 81 -22.87 1.93 -3.47
C SER A 81 -23.19 3.40 -3.10
N LYS A 82 -24.48 3.75 -2.96
CA LYS A 82 -24.92 4.98 -2.27
C LYS A 82 -24.42 4.91 -0.83
N ARG A 83 -23.16 5.27 -0.61
CA ARG A 83 -22.52 5.16 0.70
C ARG A 83 -22.87 6.39 1.51
N ASP A 84 -23.27 6.15 2.75
CA ASP A 84 -23.63 7.18 3.70
C ASP A 84 -22.56 8.28 3.74
N LYS A 85 -23.05 9.52 3.82
CA LYS A 85 -22.20 10.70 3.95
C LYS A 85 -21.23 10.51 5.12
N ILE A 86 -19.94 10.71 4.87
CA ILE A 86 -18.92 10.61 5.91
C ILE A 86 -19.21 11.68 6.97
N SER A 87 -19.37 11.24 8.22
CA SER A 87 -19.69 12.15 9.34
C SER A 87 -18.54 13.15 9.59
N SER A 88 -18.86 14.36 10.07
CA SER A 88 -17.84 15.35 10.41
C SER A 88 -16.84 14.84 11.47
N LYS A 89 -17.30 14.02 12.42
CA LYS A 89 -16.42 13.37 13.41
C LYS A 89 -15.43 12.40 12.74
N SER A 90 -15.86 11.67 11.72
CA SER A 90 -14.98 10.79 10.94
C SER A 90 -13.91 11.57 10.19
N TRP A 91 -14.26 12.74 9.64
CA TRP A 91 -13.30 13.63 8.98
C TRP A 91 -12.22 14.12 9.95
N ILE A 92 -12.59 14.53 11.17
CA ILE A 92 -11.63 14.97 12.20
C ILE A 92 -10.63 13.86 12.52
N VAL A 93 -11.10 12.62 12.74
CA VAL A 93 -10.21 11.49 13.04
C VAL A 93 -9.32 11.16 11.83
N THR A 94 -9.86 11.24 10.61
CA THR A 94 -9.08 11.00 9.38
C THR A 94 -7.96 12.03 9.24
N LEU A 95 -8.26 13.32 9.47
CA LEU A 95 -7.27 14.39 9.42
C LEU A 95 -6.21 14.24 10.52
N ALA A 96 -6.60 13.83 11.73
CA ALA A 96 -5.64 13.54 12.80
C ALA A 96 -4.68 12.38 12.43
N CYS A 97 -5.22 11.29 11.87
CA CYS A 97 -4.38 10.18 11.37
C CYS A 97 -3.46 10.63 10.22
N PHE A 98 -3.98 11.42 9.29
CA PHE A 98 -3.21 11.98 8.18
C PHE A 98 -2.05 12.88 8.66
N ILE A 99 -2.31 13.76 9.62
CA ILE A 99 -1.27 14.59 10.26
C ILE A 99 -0.24 13.69 10.94
N GLY A 100 -0.67 12.62 11.62
CA GLY A 100 0.23 11.60 12.18
C GLY A 100 1.17 10.99 11.13
N CYS A 101 0.64 10.55 9.99
CA CYS A 101 1.46 10.07 8.86
C CYS A 101 2.43 11.14 8.35
N LYS A 102 1.99 12.39 8.28
CA LYS A 102 2.81 13.53 7.85
C LYS A 102 3.95 13.86 8.81
N ILE A 103 3.72 13.78 10.10
CA ILE A 103 4.76 13.95 11.12
C ILE A 103 5.81 12.84 10.98
N MET A 104 5.38 11.58 10.83
CA MET A 104 6.30 10.45 10.68
C MET A 104 7.18 10.60 9.42
N THR A 105 6.56 10.89 8.27
CA THR A 105 7.32 11.12 7.03
C THR A 105 8.25 12.31 7.12
N PHE A 106 7.88 13.37 7.85
CA PHE A 106 8.78 14.51 8.07
C PHE A 106 9.96 14.15 8.98
N ILE A 107 9.76 13.32 10.00
CA ILE A 107 10.85 12.80 10.85
C ILE A 107 11.82 11.96 10.01
N ASP A 108 11.29 11.09 9.13
CA ASP A 108 12.09 10.21 8.29
C ASP A 108 12.95 10.98 7.26
N TRP A 109 12.42 12.10 6.74
CA TRP A 109 13.04 12.85 5.65
C TRP A 109 13.72 14.15 6.07
N HIS A 110 13.47 14.63 7.30
CA HIS A 110 13.85 15.97 7.78
C HIS A 110 13.36 17.14 6.90
N THR A 111 12.41 16.88 6.00
CA THR A 111 11.75 17.82 5.10
C THR A 111 10.42 17.21 4.64
N LEU A 112 9.64 17.94 3.85
CA LEU A 112 8.51 17.32 3.14
C LEU A 112 9.07 16.28 2.16
N LYS A 113 8.55 15.05 2.19
CA LYS A 113 9.06 13.93 1.38
C LYS A 113 9.13 14.31 -0.09
N ILE A 114 8.12 15.00 -0.61
CA ILE A 114 8.11 15.47 -2.00
C ILE A 114 9.26 16.42 -2.35
N VAL A 115 9.68 17.27 -1.42
CA VAL A 115 10.81 18.16 -1.61
C VAL A 115 12.12 17.36 -1.56
N GLY A 116 12.28 16.51 -0.55
CA GLY A 116 13.47 15.66 -0.40
C GLY A 116 13.67 14.72 -1.60
N GLU A 117 12.60 14.16 -2.14
CA GLU A 117 12.64 13.26 -3.29
C GLU A 117 12.90 13.98 -4.61
N ALA A 118 12.46 15.23 -4.76
CA ALA A 118 12.70 16.02 -5.98
C ALA A 118 14.13 16.56 -6.07
N GLN A 119 14.80 16.74 -4.93
CA GLN A 119 16.17 17.26 -4.91
C GLN A 119 17.13 16.36 -5.69
N GLY A 120 17.87 16.96 -6.62
CA GLY A 120 18.87 16.26 -7.43
C GLY A 120 18.31 15.31 -8.49
N LYS A 121 16.98 15.22 -8.67
CA LYS A 121 16.35 14.40 -9.72
C LYS A 121 15.89 15.24 -10.90
N THR A 122 16.02 14.68 -12.09
CA THR A 122 15.34 15.17 -13.30
C THR A 122 13.83 14.94 -13.18
N VAL A 123 13.04 15.67 -13.98
CA VAL A 123 11.58 15.50 -14.04
C VAL A 123 11.19 14.05 -14.33
N PHE A 124 11.87 13.40 -15.29
CA PHE A 124 11.61 12.00 -15.62
C PHE A 124 11.84 11.07 -14.43
N GLN A 125 12.97 11.19 -13.74
CA GLN A 125 13.30 10.35 -12.59
C GLN A 125 12.29 10.50 -11.46
N PHE A 126 11.94 11.75 -11.16
CA PHE A 126 10.94 12.07 -10.14
C PHE A 126 9.57 11.48 -10.50
N CYS A 127 9.10 11.70 -11.74
CA CYS A 127 7.81 11.17 -12.19
C CYS A 127 7.76 9.63 -12.21
N ALA A 128 8.83 8.96 -12.66
CA ALA A 128 8.89 7.50 -12.66
C ALA A 128 8.80 6.93 -11.24
N GLN A 129 9.51 7.53 -10.29
CA GLN A 129 9.50 7.12 -8.89
C GLN A 129 8.15 7.41 -8.21
N TYR A 130 7.53 8.56 -8.48
CA TYR A 130 6.21 8.87 -7.93
C TYR A 130 5.11 7.97 -8.50
N LEU A 131 5.21 7.60 -9.78
CA LEU A 131 4.31 6.61 -10.37
C LEU A 131 4.47 5.25 -9.69
N TYR A 132 5.70 4.82 -9.40
CA TYR A 132 5.98 3.62 -8.61
C TYR A 132 5.29 3.67 -7.23
N TYR A 133 5.46 4.76 -6.47
CA TYR A 133 4.83 4.89 -5.16
C TYR A 133 3.30 4.92 -5.20
N ILE A 134 2.70 5.48 -6.25
CA ILE A 134 1.23 5.46 -6.45
C ILE A 134 0.71 4.02 -6.51
N PHE A 135 1.40 3.13 -7.23
CA PHE A 135 1.03 1.71 -7.32
C PHE A 135 1.41 0.92 -6.05
N GLU A 136 2.52 1.27 -5.42
CA GLU A 136 2.90 0.74 -4.12
C GLU A 136 1.78 0.94 -3.09
N VAL A 137 1.25 2.17 -2.99
CA VAL A 137 0.17 2.50 -2.07
C VAL A 137 -1.16 1.82 -2.46
N LEU A 138 -1.38 1.50 -3.74
CA LEU A 138 -2.54 0.69 -4.13
C LEU A 138 -2.45 -0.73 -3.56
N LEU A 139 -1.27 -1.36 -3.57
CA LEU A 139 -1.06 -2.66 -2.91
C LEU A 139 -1.28 -2.56 -1.40
N VAL A 140 -0.73 -1.53 -0.76
CA VAL A 140 -0.97 -1.22 0.67
C VAL A 140 -2.47 -1.17 0.97
N LEU A 141 -3.24 -0.45 0.16
CA LEU A 141 -4.69 -0.34 0.32
C LEU A 141 -5.40 -1.69 0.14
N LEU A 142 -4.96 -2.53 -0.81
CA LEU A 142 -5.56 -3.86 -1.02
C LEU A 142 -5.34 -4.77 0.17
N ILE A 143 -4.15 -4.75 0.79
CA ILE A 143 -3.88 -5.48 2.03
C ILE A 143 -4.89 -5.06 3.11
N ILE A 144 -5.10 -3.75 3.30
CA ILE A 144 -6.05 -3.20 4.28
C ILE A 144 -7.48 -3.66 3.97
N ILE A 145 -7.94 -3.47 2.73
CA ILE A 145 -9.31 -3.75 2.30
C ILE A 145 -9.66 -5.23 2.50
N TYR A 146 -8.83 -6.13 1.97
CA TYR A 146 -9.08 -7.56 2.07
C TYR A 146 -8.81 -8.10 3.47
N GLY A 147 -7.81 -7.57 4.17
CA GLY A 147 -7.50 -7.95 5.56
C GLY A 147 -8.64 -7.59 6.51
N GLN A 148 -9.17 -6.37 6.40
CA GLN A 148 -10.35 -5.97 7.17
C GLN A 148 -11.55 -6.86 6.84
N LYS A 149 -11.82 -7.09 5.54
CA LYS A 149 -12.94 -7.92 5.10
C LYS A 149 -12.82 -9.35 5.60
N ALA A 150 -11.61 -9.91 5.66
CA ALA A 150 -11.37 -11.24 6.19
C ALA A 150 -11.84 -11.35 7.65
N ILE A 151 -11.37 -10.45 8.52
CA ILE A 151 -11.73 -10.52 9.94
C ILE A 151 -13.22 -10.20 10.17
N GLU A 152 -13.80 -9.23 9.47
CA GLU A 152 -15.24 -8.94 9.59
C GLU A 152 -16.11 -10.12 9.11
N THR A 153 -15.66 -10.86 8.08
CA THR A 153 -16.33 -12.08 7.63
C THR A 153 -16.19 -13.21 8.66
N LEU A 154 -15.01 -13.36 9.28
CA LEU A 154 -14.78 -14.34 10.35
C LEU A 154 -15.68 -14.06 11.56
N LEU A 155 -15.78 -12.79 11.96
CA LEU A 155 -16.59 -12.34 13.10
C LEU A 155 -18.09 -12.24 12.77
N LYS A 156 -18.46 -12.37 11.49
CA LYS A 156 -19.83 -12.16 10.97
C LYS A 156 -20.42 -10.79 11.34
N LYS A 157 -19.57 -9.77 11.52
CA LYS A 157 -19.97 -8.40 11.85
C LYS A 157 -18.92 -7.39 11.41
N GLU A 158 -19.36 -6.17 11.15
CA GLU A 158 -18.43 -5.05 10.98
C GLU A 158 -17.68 -4.76 12.28
N SER A 159 -16.40 -4.37 12.14
CA SER A 159 -15.54 -4.06 13.27
C SER A 159 -15.09 -2.60 13.21
N LYS A 160 -15.03 -1.96 14.39
CA LYS A 160 -14.39 -0.65 14.58
C LYS A 160 -12.88 -0.75 14.78
N VAL A 161 -12.36 -1.97 14.98
CA VAL A 161 -10.92 -2.24 15.11
C VAL A 161 -10.30 -2.30 13.71
N PRO A 162 -9.18 -1.60 13.45
CA PRO A 162 -8.53 -1.51 12.15
C PRO A 162 -7.70 -2.76 11.82
N PHE A 163 -8.35 -3.93 11.81
CA PHE A 163 -7.69 -5.22 11.52
C PHE A 163 -6.95 -5.23 10.18
N GLY A 164 -7.47 -4.55 9.15
CA GLY A 164 -6.75 -4.39 7.89
C GLY A 164 -5.41 -3.67 8.04
N GLY A 165 -5.37 -2.61 8.87
CA GLY A 165 -4.13 -1.90 9.19
C GLY A 165 -3.19 -2.70 10.08
N ILE A 166 -3.72 -3.51 10.99
CA ILE A 166 -2.92 -4.45 11.81
C ILE A 166 -2.28 -5.53 10.93
N ILE A 167 -3.03 -6.12 10.00
CA ILE A 167 -2.48 -7.10 9.04
C ILE A 167 -1.40 -6.46 8.17
N LEU A 168 -1.63 -5.23 7.69
CA LEU A 168 -0.61 -4.46 6.98
C LEU A 168 0.64 -4.22 7.83
N ALA A 169 0.48 -3.85 9.11
CA ALA A 169 1.61 -3.66 10.03
C ALA A 169 2.41 -4.95 10.23
N MET A 170 1.73 -6.09 10.36
CA MET A 170 2.37 -7.40 10.56
C MET A 170 2.98 -7.98 9.27
N THR A 171 2.67 -7.41 8.11
CA THR A 171 3.19 -7.86 6.80
C THR A 171 4.17 -6.83 6.25
N TRP A 172 3.65 -5.83 5.54
CA TRP A 172 4.44 -4.75 4.96
C TRP A 172 5.17 -3.93 6.03
N GLY A 173 4.55 -3.62 7.17
CA GLY A 173 5.25 -2.92 8.26
C GLY A 173 6.43 -3.70 8.83
N ALA A 174 6.25 -5.00 9.07
CA ALA A 174 7.27 -5.86 9.66
C ALA A 174 8.48 -6.09 8.72
N ILE A 175 8.27 -6.18 7.41
CA ILE A 175 9.41 -6.35 6.48
C ILE A 175 10.31 -5.11 6.43
N HIS A 176 9.81 -3.92 6.81
CA HIS A 176 10.59 -2.68 6.85
C HIS A 176 11.64 -2.62 7.96
N PHE A 177 11.65 -3.59 8.88
CA PHE A 177 12.79 -3.76 9.78
C PHE A 177 14.06 -4.21 9.05
N VAL A 178 13.98 -4.77 7.83
CA VAL A 178 15.14 -5.35 7.13
C VAL A 178 15.20 -5.02 5.63
N SER A 179 14.23 -4.29 5.09
CA SER A 179 14.03 -4.16 3.64
C SER A 179 15.13 -3.39 2.90
N ARG A 180 15.92 -2.53 3.59
CA ARG A 180 17.00 -1.77 2.95
C ARG A 180 18.34 -2.51 2.84
N GLY A 181 18.44 -3.73 3.38
CA GLY A 181 19.64 -4.56 3.25
C GLY A 181 20.86 -4.08 4.05
N VAL A 182 20.68 -3.12 4.97
CA VAL A 182 21.74 -2.54 5.81
C VAL A 182 21.71 -3.04 7.27
N GLY A 183 20.95 -4.11 7.54
CA GLY A 183 20.74 -4.67 8.88
C GLY A 183 19.36 -4.37 9.45
N LEU A 184 19.24 -4.37 10.78
CA LEU A 184 17.97 -4.15 11.48
C LEU A 184 17.67 -2.65 11.64
N GLU A 185 16.69 -2.16 10.91
CA GLU A 185 16.22 -0.77 10.93
C GLU A 185 15.01 -0.59 11.85
N ILE A 186 15.29 -0.49 13.15
CA ILE A 186 14.24 -0.43 14.19
C ILE A 186 13.23 0.68 13.92
N TRP A 187 13.71 1.89 13.61
CA TRP A 187 12.82 3.03 13.37
C TRP A 187 11.98 2.88 12.10
N ASN A 188 12.58 2.44 10.99
CA ASN A 188 11.87 2.24 9.72
C ASN A 188 10.74 1.21 9.87
N GLY A 189 10.99 0.09 10.57
CA GLY A 189 9.95 -0.89 10.88
C GLY A 189 8.83 -0.30 11.76
N ILE A 190 9.18 0.35 12.88
CA ILE A 190 8.20 0.94 13.80
C ILE A 190 7.36 2.02 13.11
N SER A 191 7.98 2.94 12.38
CA SER A 191 7.30 4.04 11.70
C SER A 191 6.31 3.51 10.66
N THR A 192 6.72 2.49 9.91
CA THR A 192 5.89 1.83 8.90
C THR A 192 4.72 1.06 9.53
N MET A 193 4.93 0.39 10.68
CA MET A 193 3.84 -0.26 11.42
C MET A 193 2.82 0.75 11.95
N ILE A 194 3.27 1.89 12.49
CA ILE A 194 2.38 2.98 12.92
C ILE A 194 1.57 3.52 11.74
N PHE A 195 2.24 3.83 10.63
CA PHE A 195 1.59 4.26 9.38
C PHE A 195 0.53 3.26 8.92
N SER A 196 0.82 1.96 9.02
CA SER A 196 -0.10 0.88 8.62
C SER A 196 -1.38 0.88 9.45
N VAL A 197 -1.27 1.03 10.78
CA VAL A 197 -2.43 1.10 11.68
C VAL A 197 -3.23 2.38 11.43
N LEU A 198 -2.58 3.54 11.30
CA LEU A 198 -3.24 4.81 10.98
C LEU A 198 -4.01 4.73 9.65
N SER A 199 -3.43 4.08 8.63
CA SER A 199 -4.07 3.84 7.34
C SER A 199 -5.32 2.95 7.47
N GLY A 200 -5.27 1.91 8.31
CA GLY A 200 -6.44 1.10 8.65
C GLY A 200 -7.54 1.90 9.36
N VAL A 201 -7.17 2.81 10.26
CA VAL A 201 -8.14 3.72 10.93
C VAL A 201 -8.77 4.66 9.91
N MET A 202 -8.00 5.30 9.03
CA MET A 202 -8.52 6.15 7.96
C MET A 202 -9.49 5.38 7.08
N TYR A 203 -9.16 4.15 6.68
CA TYR A 203 -10.05 3.31 5.89
C TYR A 203 -11.42 3.08 6.57
N LEU A 204 -11.44 2.79 7.87
CA LEU A 204 -12.69 2.61 8.61
C LEU A 204 -13.47 3.92 8.76
N ARG A 205 -12.78 5.03 9.06
CA ARG A 205 -13.42 6.34 9.30
C ARG A 205 -14.01 6.93 8.03
N LEU A 206 -13.39 6.67 6.88
CA LEU A 206 -13.90 7.05 5.57
C LEU A 206 -14.99 6.11 5.05
N ASN A 207 -15.75 5.44 5.93
CA ASN A 207 -16.82 4.50 5.60
C ASN A 207 -16.36 3.43 4.58
N ARG A 208 -15.10 2.97 4.69
CA ARG A 208 -14.51 1.95 3.82
C ARG A 208 -14.51 2.35 2.33
N GLN A 209 -14.59 3.65 2.04
CA GLN A 209 -14.61 4.19 0.68
C GLN A 209 -13.22 4.12 0.06
N CYS A 210 -13.00 3.12 -0.80
CA CYS A 210 -11.69 2.82 -1.38
C CYS A 210 -11.02 4.05 -2.02
N LEU A 211 -11.77 4.91 -2.71
CA LEU A 211 -11.21 6.11 -3.34
C LEU A 211 -10.71 7.11 -2.30
N TYR A 212 -11.53 7.51 -1.32
CA TYR A 212 -11.08 8.45 -0.28
C TYR A 212 -9.96 7.86 0.55
N SER A 213 -10.07 6.59 0.94
CA SER A 213 -9.02 5.89 1.69
C SER A 213 -7.72 5.87 0.91
N TYR A 214 -7.77 5.56 -0.39
CA TYR A 214 -6.60 5.61 -1.26
C TYR A 214 -5.97 7.00 -1.26
N LEU A 215 -6.76 8.05 -1.52
CA LEU A 215 -6.25 9.41 -1.62
C LEU A 215 -5.58 9.86 -0.31
N PHE A 216 -6.19 9.60 0.85
CA PHE A 216 -5.62 9.99 2.14
C PHE A 216 -4.36 9.20 2.49
N ILE A 217 -4.34 7.89 2.25
CA ILE A 217 -3.18 7.04 2.50
C ILE A 217 -2.04 7.44 1.54
N ALA A 218 -2.33 7.67 0.25
CA ALA A 218 -1.36 8.09 -0.74
C ALA A 218 -0.79 9.47 -0.41
N MET A 219 -1.63 10.46 -0.11
CA MET A 219 -1.14 11.78 0.32
C MET A 219 -0.32 11.69 1.62
N GLY A 220 -0.72 10.84 2.56
CA GLY A 220 0.01 10.65 3.83
C GLY A 220 1.37 9.98 3.64
N TYR A 221 1.56 9.24 2.54
CA TYR A 221 2.81 8.57 2.19
C TYR A 221 3.68 9.34 1.19
N LEU A 222 3.09 10.12 0.28
CA LEU A 222 3.76 10.74 -0.87
C LEU A 222 4.17 12.20 -0.65
N LEU A 223 3.34 12.96 0.06
CA LEU A 223 3.64 14.34 0.45
C LEU A 223 4.42 14.30 1.76
#